data_AF-A0A0Q8R6Z5-F1
#
_entry.id   AF-A0A0Q8R6Z5-F1
#
_cell.length_a   1.000
_cell.length_b   1.000
_cell.length_c   1.000
_cell.angle_alpha   90.00
_cell.angle_beta   90.00
_cell.angle_gamma   90.00
#
_symmetry.space_group_name_H-M   'P 1'
#
loop_
_entity.id
_entity.type
_entity.pdbx_description
1 polymer ?
#
loop_
_entity_poly.entity_id
_entity_poly.type
_entity_poly.pdbx_seq_one_letter_code
_entity_poly.pdbx_strand_id
1 'polypeptide(L)'
;MKQFQRDYMGVAESGKVCGAVLTAIDEFLIKYPISFHPFACQCGAHGASVADRCNGFGKARLGSASVSHLKNGANVAGVEKPGIHRALFWSLRAALFYLDAKESQLGFKFGYVASGYRCWKRAKQMGIFTTNHLGNACDVHFLRVSNNSEVTGDALESLKNKVFVSRMKARPKWDTENCISLEPKHITDAWVHMDVRMFKEKYLLPRYYAKTREAADGDPIATIARREGRLSLVNCGGSTPTLPVEAPISAPVATQKPTPAPKPPAKPPATNPQAQKPPPAAGKGSKKSPVTAGPAATTRKDPDSLHVSQLGLDFIRVWENGDLTTSHLVPYDVKDQCTVGVGHLVDGERSCAELASSGSVAYKKYAAGITVEEERALFAEDVERIRNRILPSLQVPLHQHEFDALMSLAFNTGGLKKFIKLLAKLNTKNYGGCCDEFADITSGGALTARRQSEMRLFRNNIYDANH
;
A
#
# COMPACT_ATOMS: atom_id res chain seq x y z
N MET A 1 -17.70 8.17 -15.78
CA MET A 1 -18.16 6.79 -16.02
C MET A 1 -17.78 6.26 -17.40
N LYS A 2 -18.28 6.81 -18.51
CA LYS A 2 -17.91 6.37 -19.88
C LYS A 2 -16.41 6.19 -20.10
N GLN A 3 -15.63 7.19 -19.67
CA GLN A 3 -14.17 7.13 -19.73
C GLN A 3 -13.57 5.96 -18.95
N PHE A 4 -14.09 5.62 -17.78
CA PHE A 4 -13.61 4.48 -16.98
C PHE A 4 -13.93 3.15 -17.68
N GLN A 5 -15.11 3.03 -18.29
CA GLN A 5 -15.50 1.86 -19.09
C GLN A 5 -14.55 1.63 -20.26
N ARG A 6 -14.24 2.69 -21.01
CA ARG A 6 -13.31 2.61 -22.14
C ARG A 6 -11.88 2.36 -21.69
N ASP A 7 -11.38 3.18 -20.76
CA ASP A 7 -9.96 3.22 -20.45
C ASP A 7 -9.55 2.04 -19.56
N TYR A 8 -10.29 1.77 -18.48
CA TYR A 8 -9.94 0.72 -17.52
C TYR A 8 -10.59 -0.63 -17.84
N MET A 9 -11.91 -0.65 -18.07
CA MET A 9 -12.64 -1.91 -18.30
C MET A 9 -12.44 -2.46 -19.72
N GLY A 10 -12.01 -1.63 -20.68
CA GLY A 10 -11.83 -2.04 -22.07
C GLY A 10 -13.14 -2.35 -22.80
N VAL A 11 -14.27 -1.79 -22.35
CA VAL A 11 -15.60 -2.02 -22.92
C VAL A 11 -16.18 -0.75 -23.57
N ALA A 12 -17.19 -0.92 -24.41
CA ALA A 12 -17.88 0.19 -25.07
C ALA A 12 -18.52 1.16 -24.05
N GLU A 13 -18.53 2.45 -24.41
CA GLU A 13 -19.01 3.54 -23.56
C GLU A 13 -20.54 3.61 -23.46
N SER A 14 -21.13 2.73 -22.67
CA SER A 14 -22.57 2.76 -22.43
C SER A 14 -22.98 3.92 -21.51
N GLY A 15 -22.10 4.34 -20.60
CA GLY A 15 -22.44 5.25 -19.50
C GLY A 15 -23.33 4.63 -18.42
N LYS A 16 -23.82 3.40 -18.62
CA LYS A 16 -24.64 2.66 -17.67
C LYS A 16 -23.76 2.14 -16.54
N VAL A 17 -24.18 2.36 -15.30
CA VAL A 17 -23.53 1.76 -14.12
C VAL A 17 -24.27 0.46 -13.81
N CYS A 18 -23.55 -0.65 -13.80
CA CYS A 18 -24.09 -2.00 -13.55
C CYS A 18 -23.11 -2.80 -12.70
N GLY A 19 -23.42 -4.06 -12.37
CA GLY A 19 -22.61 -4.91 -11.50
C GLY A 19 -21.16 -4.98 -11.93
N ALA A 20 -20.90 -5.16 -13.23
CA ALA A 20 -19.54 -5.18 -13.79
C ALA A 20 -18.78 -3.86 -13.57
N VAL A 21 -19.46 -2.70 -13.61
CA VAL A 21 -18.83 -1.42 -13.31
C VAL A 21 -18.49 -1.29 -11.83
N LEU A 22 -19.38 -1.74 -10.94
CA LEU A 22 -19.12 -1.74 -9.49
C LEU A 22 -17.92 -2.62 -9.15
N THR A 23 -17.91 -3.86 -9.65
CA THR A 23 -16.78 -4.79 -9.50
C THR A 23 -15.49 -4.19 -10.04
N ALA A 24 -15.52 -3.57 -11.23
CA ALA A 24 -14.34 -2.95 -11.81
C ALA A 24 -13.81 -1.76 -10.98
N ILE A 25 -14.68 -0.98 -10.31
CA ILE A 25 -14.24 0.07 -9.40
C ILE A 25 -13.53 -0.52 -8.18
N ASP A 26 -14.07 -1.62 -7.63
CA ASP A 26 -13.48 -2.32 -6.49
C ASP A 26 -12.16 -3.01 -6.87
N GLU A 27 -12.07 -3.59 -8.06
CA GLU A 27 -10.81 -4.12 -8.62
C GLU A 27 -9.79 -3.01 -8.87
N PHE A 28 -10.23 -1.86 -9.35
CA PHE A 28 -9.36 -0.70 -9.59
C PHE A 28 -8.71 -0.21 -8.30
N LEU A 29 -9.48 -0.18 -7.21
CA LEU A 29 -8.98 0.13 -5.86
C LEU A 29 -7.85 -0.81 -5.43
N ILE A 30 -8.03 -2.12 -5.66
CA ILE A 30 -7.05 -3.16 -5.27
C ILE A 30 -5.81 -3.11 -6.17
N LYS A 31 -5.99 -2.91 -7.48
CA LYS A 31 -4.90 -2.95 -8.47
C LYS A 31 -3.94 -1.77 -8.37
N TYR A 32 -4.42 -0.61 -7.91
CA TYR A 32 -3.62 0.60 -7.77
C TYR A 32 -3.61 1.07 -6.30
N PRO A 33 -2.91 0.35 -5.41
CA PRO A 33 -2.79 0.75 -4.01
C PRO A 33 -1.92 2.01 -3.88
N ILE A 34 -2.20 2.81 -2.84
CA ILE A 34 -1.43 4.01 -2.51
C ILE A 34 -1.15 3.98 -1.01
N SER A 35 0.10 4.24 -0.62
CA SER A 35 0.44 4.46 0.79
C SER A 35 -0.22 5.74 1.29
N PHE A 36 -0.95 5.64 2.40
CA PHE A 36 -1.63 6.79 3.00
C PHE A 36 -0.73 7.61 3.92
N HIS A 37 0.33 6.99 4.45
CA HIS A 37 1.24 7.62 5.43
C HIS A 37 1.83 8.96 4.94
N PRO A 38 2.32 9.10 3.68
CA PRO A 38 2.83 10.36 3.17
C PRO A 38 1.82 11.52 3.09
N PHE A 39 0.52 11.24 3.22
CA PHE A 39 -0.51 12.28 3.27
C PHE A 39 -0.66 12.92 4.66
N ALA A 40 -0.09 12.31 5.71
CA ALA A 40 -0.15 12.83 7.06
C ALA A 40 0.81 14.02 7.27
N CYS A 41 0.46 14.88 8.21
CA CYS A 41 1.22 16.07 8.54
C CYS A 41 2.48 15.78 9.36
N GLN A 42 3.60 16.29 8.88
CA GLN A 42 4.93 16.13 9.48
C GLN A 42 5.27 17.18 10.55
N CYS A 43 4.28 17.82 11.19
CA CYS A 43 4.56 18.84 12.21
C CYS A 43 5.30 18.31 13.45
N GLY A 44 5.25 16.99 13.68
CA GLY A 44 5.93 16.30 14.79
C GLY A 44 7.40 15.98 14.53
N ALA A 45 7.85 15.95 13.26
CA ALA A 45 9.22 15.56 12.89
C ALA A 45 10.28 16.63 13.24
N HIS A 46 9.88 17.80 13.72
CA HIS A 46 10.76 18.95 13.96
C HIS A 46 10.81 19.37 15.44
N GLY A 47 10.90 18.41 16.36
CA GLY A 47 11.08 18.71 17.79
C GLY A 47 9.91 19.43 18.46
N ALA A 48 8.71 19.34 17.90
CA ALA A 48 7.52 19.98 18.47
C ALA A 48 7.09 19.27 19.76
N SER A 49 6.68 20.06 20.78
CA SER A 49 6.09 19.50 21.99
C SER A 49 4.86 18.64 21.64
N VAL A 50 4.63 17.59 22.42
CA VAL A 50 3.49 16.67 22.23
C VAL A 50 2.16 17.42 22.25
N ALA A 51 2.07 18.49 23.04
CA ALA A 51 0.89 19.35 23.13
C ALA A 51 0.62 20.17 21.85
N ASP A 52 1.64 20.45 21.04
CA ASP A 52 1.51 21.30 19.85
C ASP A 52 1.36 20.52 18.54
N ARG A 53 1.93 19.31 18.47
CA ARG A 53 1.85 18.46 17.27
C ARG A 53 0.42 17.96 17.04
N CYS A 54 0.01 17.87 15.78
CA CYS A 54 -1.21 17.18 15.39
C CYS A 54 -0.93 15.68 15.18
N ASN A 55 -1.97 14.85 15.29
CA ASN A 55 -1.90 13.42 15.03
C ASN A 55 -2.01 13.14 13.51
N GLY A 56 -1.18 13.79 12.71
CA GLY A 56 -1.21 13.73 11.25
C GLY A 56 -2.25 14.61 10.55
N PHE A 57 -3.37 14.98 11.18
CA PHE A 57 -4.47 15.69 10.48
C PHE A 57 -5.08 16.85 11.27
N GLY A 58 -4.24 17.86 11.56
CA GLY A 58 -4.67 19.12 12.17
C GLY A 58 -5.24 18.99 13.59
N LYS A 59 -5.67 20.13 14.14
CA LYS A 59 -6.38 20.29 15.41
C LYS A 59 -7.69 21.08 15.24
N ALA A 60 -8.24 21.11 14.02
CA ALA A 60 -9.44 21.87 13.67
C ALA A 60 -9.34 23.38 13.95
N ARG A 61 -8.13 23.95 13.85
CA ARG A 61 -7.92 25.39 14.04
C ARG A 61 -8.57 26.19 12.91
N LEU A 62 -9.25 27.29 13.26
CA LEU A 62 -9.96 28.17 12.32
C LEU A 62 -9.10 29.29 11.73
N GLY A 63 -7.83 29.37 12.14
CA GLY A 63 -6.88 30.36 11.65
C GLY A 63 -5.54 30.26 12.36
N SER A 64 -4.61 31.11 11.92
CA SER A 64 -3.23 31.10 12.38
C SER A 64 -3.00 31.65 13.80
N ALA A 65 -4.01 32.32 14.38
CA ALA A 65 -3.95 32.92 15.72
C ALA A 65 -3.53 31.93 16.80
N SER A 66 -4.07 30.71 16.72
CA SER A 66 -3.80 29.61 17.66
C SER A 66 -2.34 29.11 17.68
N VAL A 67 -1.53 29.51 16.70
CA VAL A 67 -0.10 29.20 16.63
C VAL A 67 0.77 30.45 16.55
N SER A 68 0.19 31.64 16.71
CA SER A 68 0.88 32.94 16.59
C SER A 68 1.71 33.03 15.30
N HIS A 69 1.10 32.67 14.17
CA HIS A 69 1.74 32.75 12.84
C HIS A 69 1.15 33.94 12.08
N LEU A 70 1.93 35.03 12.01
CA LEU A 70 1.45 36.32 11.51
C LEU A 70 2.04 36.60 10.13
N LYS A 71 1.20 37.11 9.23
CA LYS A 71 1.61 37.67 7.94
C LYS A 71 1.46 39.18 8.02
N ASN A 72 2.56 39.92 7.89
CA ASN A 72 2.56 41.39 7.99
C ASN A 72 1.87 41.91 9.27
N GLY A 73 2.14 41.26 10.41
CA GLY A 73 1.56 41.62 11.70
C GLY A 73 0.11 41.16 11.94
N ALA A 74 -0.55 40.53 10.95
CA ALA A 74 -1.93 40.07 11.06
C ALA A 74 -2.04 38.53 11.03
N ASN A 75 -3.08 38.00 11.68
CA ASN A 75 -3.43 36.59 11.59
C ASN A 75 -3.95 36.26 10.18
N VAL A 76 -3.67 35.04 9.73
CA VAL A 76 -4.14 34.51 8.45
C VAL A 76 -5.39 33.67 8.69
N ALA A 77 -6.44 33.97 7.92
CA ALA A 77 -7.68 33.19 7.91
C ALA A 77 -7.48 31.85 7.19
N GLY A 78 -8.11 30.79 7.71
CA GLY A 78 -8.12 29.48 7.06
C GLY A 78 -8.40 28.35 8.03
N VAL A 79 -9.17 27.36 7.58
CA VAL A 79 -9.68 26.30 8.44
C VAL A 79 -8.96 24.99 8.15
N GLU A 80 -8.37 24.40 9.19
CA GLU A 80 -7.89 23.01 9.17
C GLU A 80 -9.06 22.06 8.92
N LYS A 81 -9.03 21.36 7.79
CA LYS A 81 -10.03 20.36 7.43
C LYS A 81 -9.89 19.11 8.28
N PRO A 82 -10.95 18.30 8.46
CA PRO A 82 -10.91 17.14 9.35
C PRO A 82 -10.07 15.97 8.84
N GLY A 83 -9.33 16.13 7.73
CA GLY A 83 -8.47 15.13 7.12
C GLY A 83 -7.95 15.63 5.77
N ILE A 84 -7.36 14.74 4.98
CA ILE A 84 -7.05 15.02 3.57
C ILE A 84 -8.27 14.69 2.70
N HIS A 85 -8.56 15.52 1.70
CA HIS A 85 -9.72 15.30 0.85
C HIS A 85 -9.57 14.04 -0.02
N ARG A 86 -10.54 13.13 0.03
CA ARG A 86 -10.52 11.82 -0.64
C ARG A 86 -10.27 11.91 -2.14
N ALA A 87 -10.77 12.96 -2.80
CA ALA A 87 -10.57 13.14 -4.23
C ALA A 87 -9.08 13.26 -4.61
N LEU A 88 -8.21 13.81 -3.74
CA LEU A 88 -6.77 13.87 -4.01
C LEU A 88 -6.16 12.46 -4.08
N PHE A 89 -6.55 11.60 -3.14
CA PHE A 89 -6.12 10.22 -3.06
C PHE A 89 -6.55 9.42 -4.29
N TRP A 90 -7.83 9.53 -4.66
CA TRP A 90 -8.37 8.89 -5.86
C TRP A 90 -7.83 9.47 -7.17
N SER A 91 -7.44 10.75 -7.18
CA SER A 91 -6.80 11.39 -8.33
C SER A 91 -5.39 10.84 -8.54
N LEU A 92 -4.61 10.69 -7.47
CA LEU A 92 -3.31 10.04 -7.55
C LEU A 92 -3.47 8.60 -8.10
N ARG A 93 -4.48 7.87 -7.65
CA ARG A 93 -4.75 6.50 -8.13
C ARG A 93 -5.01 6.44 -9.62
N ALA A 94 -5.84 7.36 -10.11
CA ALA A 94 -6.08 7.51 -11.54
C ALA A 94 -4.79 7.82 -12.30
N ALA A 95 -3.94 8.71 -11.78
CA ALA A 95 -2.65 9.03 -12.39
C ALA A 95 -1.73 7.81 -12.47
N LEU A 96 -1.68 6.96 -11.42
CA LEU A 96 -0.90 5.72 -11.43
C LEU A 96 -1.35 4.78 -12.54
N PHE A 97 -2.66 4.56 -12.65
CA PHE A 97 -3.25 3.76 -13.73
C PHE A 97 -2.91 4.30 -15.11
N TYR A 98 -3.07 5.61 -15.33
CA TYR A 98 -2.83 6.18 -16.66
C TYR A 98 -1.35 6.10 -17.04
N LEU A 99 -0.43 6.34 -16.10
CA LEU A 99 1.00 6.15 -16.33
C LEU A 99 1.36 4.71 -16.69
N ASP A 100 0.80 3.75 -15.97
CA ASP A 100 1.07 2.32 -16.16
C ASP A 100 0.45 1.77 -17.47
N ALA A 101 -0.84 2.07 -17.71
CA ALA A 101 -1.63 1.36 -18.72
C ALA A 101 -1.88 2.14 -20.01
N LYS A 102 -1.72 3.47 -20.01
CA LYS A 102 -2.12 4.32 -21.16
C LYS A 102 -1.03 5.29 -21.64
N GLU A 103 -0.10 5.65 -20.76
CA GLU A 103 0.94 6.64 -21.00
C GLU A 103 2.34 6.11 -20.62
N SER A 104 2.53 4.78 -20.67
CA SER A 104 3.79 4.12 -20.31
C SER A 104 4.97 4.54 -21.20
N GLN A 105 4.68 4.96 -22.43
CA GLN A 105 5.66 5.54 -23.36
C GLN A 105 6.29 6.85 -22.86
N LEU A 106 5.72 7.50 -21.83
CA LEU A 106 6.37 8.65 -21.19
C LEU A 106 7.61 8.27 -20.40
N GLY A 107 7.77 6.99 -20.02
CA GLY A 107 8.90 6.53 -19.22
C GLY A 107 8.92 7.13 -17.82
N PHE A 108 7.75 7.46 -17.26
CA PHE A 108 7.60 8.01 -15.92
C PHE A 108 6.88 7.03 -15.00
N LYS A 109 7.21 7.08 -13.71
CA LYS A 109 6.55 6.32 -12.65
C LYS A 109 6.29 7.23 -11.45
N PHE A 110 5.41 6.78 -10.56
CA PHE A 110 5.25 7.43 -9.26
C PHE A 110 6.55 7.43 -8.48
N GLY A 111 6.87 8.57 -7.87
CA GLY A 111 7.95 8.68 -6.90
C GLY A 111 7.39 8.60 -5.49
N TYR A 112 6.88 9.73 -5.02
CA TYR A 112 6.42 9.89 -3.64
C TYR A 112 5.51 11.12 -3.49
N VAL A 113 4.77 11.19 -2.40
CA VAL A 113 4.04 12.40 -2.00
C VAL A 113 4.98 13.22 -1.12
N ALA A 114 5.41 14.39 -1.61
CA ALA A 114 6.32 15.28 -0.88
C ALA A 114 5.60 16.06 0.24
N SER A 115 4.34 16.42 0.01
CA SER A 115 3.54 17.11 1.01
C SER A 115 2.06 16.76 0.89
N GLY A 116 1.50 16.15 1.94
CA GLY A 116 0.06 16.00 2.08
C GLY A 116 -0.54 17.11 2.94
N TYR A 117 -1.14 16.70 4.06
CA TYR A 117 -1.76 17.60 5.02
C TYR A 117 -0.70 18.45 5.73
N ARG A 118 -0.97 19.75 5.86
CA ARG A 118 -0.13 20.73 6.53
C ARG A 118 -1.02 21.49 7.52
N CYS A 119 -0.90 21.18 8.80
CA CYS A 119 -1.60 21.95 9.83
C CYS A 119 -0.97 23.35 9.99
N TRP A 120 -1.63 24.27 10.68
CA TRP A 120 -1.13 25.63 10.93
C TRP A 120 0.24 25.66 11.61
N LYS A 121 0.53 24.69 12.49
CA LYS A 121 1.86 24.56 13.12
C LYS A 121 2.94 24.23 12.08
N ARG A 122 2.66 23.31 11.15
CA ARG A 122 3.59 22.99 10.05
C ARG A 122 3.76 24.17 9.10
N ALA A 123 2.67 24.87 8.78
CA ALA A 123 2.72 26.08 7.97
C ALA A 123 3.64 27.14 8.61
N LYS A 124 3.55 27.34 9.93
CA LYS A 124 4.46 28.20 10.71
C LYS A 124 5.91 27.74 10.62
N GLN A 125 6.19 26.45 10.86
CA GLN A 125 7.54 25.88 10.78
C GLN A 125 8.18 26.08 9.40
N MET A 126 7.36 26.08 8.33
CA MET A 126 7.82 26.29 6.96
C MET A 126 7.81 27.76 6.53
N GLY A 127 7.34 28.69 7.37
CA GLY A 127 7.17 30.10 6.99
C GLY A 127 6.14 30.34 5.88
N ILE A 128 5.21 29.41 5.66
CA ILE A 128 4.23 29.45 4.56
C ILE A 128 2.86 29.91 5.09
N PHE A 129 2.14 30.67 4.26
CA PHE A 129 0.84 31.27 4.60
C PHE A 129 -0.31 30.77 3.73
N THR A 130 -0.06 29.84 2.80
CA THR A 130 -1.12 29.23 1.98
C THR A 130 -1.93 28.23 2.80
N THR A 131 -3.22 28.13 2.48
CA THR A 131 -4.18 27.32 3.25
C THR A 131 -4.67 26.08 2.51
N ASN A 132 -4.20 25.87 1.28
CA ASN A 132 -4.54 24.71 0.45
C ASN A 132 -4.18 23.38 1.10
N HIS A 133 -2.97 23.26 1.65
CA HIS A 133 -2.55 22.04 2.33
C HIS A 133 -3.19 21.83 3.71
N LEU A 134 -4.08 22.69 4.19
CA LEU A 134 -4.89 22.43 5.38
C LEU A 134 -5.91 21.28 5.18
N GLY A 135 -5.75 20.46 4.13
CA GLY A 135 -6.53 19.27 3.79
C GLY A 135 -7.04 19.22 2.35
N ASN A 136 -6.83 20.28 1.55
CA ASN A 136 -7.36 20.43 0.19
C ASN A 136 -6.32 20.27 -0.92
N ALA A 137 -5.05 20.01 -0.60
CA ALA A 137 -4.02 19.82 -1.60
C ALA A 137 -2.95 18.79 -1.20
N CYS A 138 -2.25 18.27 -2.21
CA CYS A 138 -1.05 17.46 -2.03
C CYS A 138 -0.06 17.69 -3.17
N ASP A 139 1.23 17.55 -2.86
CA ASP A 139 2.36 17.69 -3.77
C ASP A 139 2.94 16.31 -4.07
N VAL A 140 3.00 15.94 -5.35
CA VAL A 140 3.44 14.60 -5.79
C VAL A 140 4.60 14.69 -6.75
N HIS A 141 5.67 13.96 -6.44
CA HIS A 141 6.83 13.78 -7.30
C HIS A 141 6.70 12.52 -8.13
N PHE A 142 7.18 12.61 -9.37
CA PHE A 142 7.27 11.51 -10.32
C PHE A 142 8.71 11.31 -10.71
N LEU A 143 9.09 10.07 -11.03
CA LEU A 143 10.46 9.70 -11.37
C LEU A 143 10.53 9.16 -12.79
N ARG A 144 11.68 9.35 -13.44
CA ARG A 144 11.98 8.67 -14.70
C ARG A 144 12.27 7.21 -14.43
N VAL A 145 11.68 6.32 -15.23
CA VAL A 145 11.89 4.88 -15.12
C VAL A 145 13.34 4.50 -15.42
N SER A 146 14.00 5.24 -16.32
CA SER A 146 15.37 4.94 -16.77
C SER A 146 16.44 5.09 -15.70
N ASN A 147 16.31 6.07 -14.81
CA ASN A 147 17.39 6.44 -13.88
C ASN A 147 16.91 6.92 -12.51
N ASN A 148 15.60 6.82 -12.21
CA ASN A 148 14.99 7.27 -10.97
C ASN A 148 15.14 8.77 -10.65
N SER A 149 15.56 9.61 -11.61
CA SER A 149 15.62 11.06 -11.43
C SER A 149 14.22 11.69 -11.41
N GLU A 150 14.06 12.78 -10.67
CA GLU A 150 12.79 13.51 -10.57
C GLU A 150 12.36 14.14 -11.91
N VAL A 151 11.09 13.97 -12.26
CA VAL A 151 10.48 14.56 -13.45
C VAL A 151 10.18 16.02 -13.16
N THR A 152 10.96 16.91 -13.77
CA THR A 152 10.86 18.37 -13.61
C THR A 152 10.73 19.08 -14.96
N GLY A 153 10.50 20.40 -14.95
CA GLY A 153 10.51 21.26 -16.13
C GLY A 153 9.50 20.84 -17.21
N ASP A 154 9.93 20.80 -18.47
CA ASP A 154 9.06 20.46 -19.60
C ASP A 154 8.57 19.00 -19.58
N ALA A 155 9.36 18.10 -18.98
CA ALA A 155 8.94 16.71 -18.80
C ALA A 155 7.74 16.62 -17.83
N LEU A 156 7.76 17.43 -16.77
CA LEU A 156 6.64 17.52 -15.82
C LEU A 156 5.40 18.15 -16.47
N GLU A 157 5.56 19.18 -17.30
CA GLU A 157 4.42 19.75 -18.04
C GLU A 157 3.82 18.76 -19.05
N SER A 158 4.66 17.97 -19.72
CA SER A 158 4.19 16.86 -20.58
C SER A 158 3.37 15.84 -19.79
N LEU A 159 3.84 15.46 -18.59
CA LEU A 159 3.10 14.59 -17.67
C LEU A 159 1.76 15.21 -17.24
N LYS A 160 1.75 16.46 -16.77
CA LYS A 160 0.54 17.19 -16.36
C LYS A 160 -0.48 17.21 -17.51
N ASN A 161 -0.04 17.53 -18.73
CA ASN A 161 -0.92 17.65 -19.88
C ASN A 161 -1.49 16.30 -20.34
N LYS A 162 -0.65 15.27 -20.47
CA LYS A 162 -1.07 13.97 -21.01
C LYS A 162 -1.86 13.13 -20.01
N VAL A 163 -1.53 13.20 -18.72
CA VAL A 163 -2.23 12.42 -17.69
C VAL A 163 -3.34 13.25 -17.04
N PHE A 164 -2.98 14.32 -16.34
CA PHE A 164 -3.94 15.02 -15.48
C PHE A 164 -4.95 15.85 -16.27
N VAL A 165 -4.50 16.63 -17.25
CA VAL A 165 -5.41 17.46 -18.07
C VAL A 165 -6.21 16.59 -19.04
N SER A 166 -5.54 15.80 -19.88
CA SER A 166 -6.21 15.06 -20.96
C SER A 166 -7.06 13.90 -20.45
N ARG A 167 -6.60 13.15 -19.44
CA ARG A 167 -7.33 11.98 -18.94
C ARG A 167 -8.22 12.31 -17.75
N MET A 168 -7.76 13.14 -16.81
CA MET A 168 -8.49 13.41 -15.57
C MET A 168 -9.27 14.72 -15.60
N LYS A 169 -9.17 15.51 -16.69
CA LYS A 169 -9.83 16.82 -16.85
C LYS A 169 -9.44 17.83 -15.77
N ALA A 170 -8.23 17.70 -15.24
CA ALA A 170 -7.67 18.69 -14.33
C ALA A 170 -7.40 20.01 -15.08
N ARG A 171 -7.31 21.11 -14.33
CA ARG A 171 -7.07 22.46 -14.89
C ARG A 171 -5.75 23.01 -14.40
N PRO A 172 -4.90 23.62 -15.25
CA PRO A 172 -3.57 24.11 -14.88
C PRO A 172 -3.59 25.44 -14.09
N LYS A 173 -4.72 25.77 -13.46
CA LYS A 173 -4.96 26.96 -12.63
C LYS A 173 -6.28 26.83 -11.87
N TRP A 174 -6.53 27.77 -10.96
CA TRP A 174 -7.73 27.85 -10.12
C TRP A 174 -8.81 28.77 -10.70
N ASP A 175 -9.20 28.54 -11.95
CA ASP A 175 -10.18 29.38 -12.67
C ASP A 175 -11.50 28.66 -13.02
N THR A 176 -11.58 27.37 -12.73
CA THR A 176 -12.71 26.53 -13.08
C THR A 176 -13.22 25.85 -11.83
N GLU A 177 -14.54 25.89 -11.63
CA GLU A 177 -15.19 25.27 -10.49
C GLU A 177 -15.35 23.74 -10.69
N ASN A 178 -15.31 22.97 -9.60
CA ASN A 178 -15.51 21.52 -9.54
C ASN A 178 -14.52 20.68 -10.36
N CYS A 179 -13.28 21.15 -10.48
CA CYS A 179 -12.18 20.37 -11.05
C CYS A 179 -11.00 20.30 -10.08
N ILE A 180 -10.13 19.31 -10.30
CA ILE A 180 -8.81 19.31 -9.68
C ILE A 180 -8.01 20.39 -10.38
N SER A 181 -7.52 21.36 -9.61
CA SER A 181 -6.60 22.37 -10.09
C SER A 181 -5.16 21.90 -9.91
N LEU A 182 -4.30 22.23 -10.86
CA LEU A 182 -2.87 22.00 -10.82
C LEU A 182 -2.13 23.34 -10.73
N GLU A 183 -1.01 23.36 -10.01
CA GLU A 183 -0.13 24.53 -10.04
C GLU A 183 0.53 24.68 -11.42
N PRO A 184 0.51 25.89 -12.01
CA PRO A 184 1.20 26.17 -13.27
C PRO A 184 2.72 26.19 -13.10
N LYS A 185 3.45 25.92 -14.19
CA LYS A 185 4.92 25.84 -14.23
C LYS A 185 5.65 27.01 -13.55
N HIS A 186 5.16 28.24 -13.71
CA HIS A 186 5.80 29.44 -13.14
C HIS A 186 5.72 29.52 -11.61
N ILE A 187 4.89 28.69 -10.97
CA ILE A 187 4.82 28.54 -9.51
C ILE A 187 5.71 27.38 -9.08
N THR A 188 5.59 26.22 -9.75
CA THR A 188 6.44 25.05 -9.53
C THR A 188 6.60 24.24 -10.80
N ASP A 189 7.84 23.79 -11.03
CA ASP A 189 8.21 22.89 -12.10
C ASP A 189 8.84 21.58 -11.59
N ALA A 190 8.71 21.30 -10.28
CA ALA A 190 9.32 20.13 -9.64
C ALA A 190 8.32 19.06 -9.15
N TRP A 191 7.05 19.42 -8.95
CA TRP A 191 5.99 18.49 -8.53
C TRP A 191 4.63 18.78 -9.16
N VAL A 192 3.75 17.78 -9.14
CA VAL A 192 2.33 17.98 -9.43
C VAL A 192 1.63 18.35 -8.13
N HIS A 193 1.32 19.64 -7.97
CA HIS A 193 0.38 20.10 -6.95
C HIS A 193 -1.04 19.77 -7.41
N MET A 194 -1.78 18.96 -6.67
CA MET A 194 -3.21 18.73 -6.90
C MET A 194 -4.02 19.45 -5.84
N ASP A 195 -5.06 20.15 -6.26
CA ASP A 195 -5.86 20.99 -5.39
C ASP A 195 -7.36 20.88 -5.67
N VAL A 196 -8.17 20.79 -4.61
CA VAL A 196 -9.63 20.67 -4.70
C VAL A 196 -10.38 21.88 -4.13
N ARG A 197 -9.71 22.99 -3.85
CA ARG A 197 -10.32 24.21 -3.28
C ARG A 197 -11.42 24.81 -4.18
N MET A 198 -11.37 24.52 -5.48
CA MET A 198 -12.37 24.98 -6.45
C MET A 198 -13.63 24.12 -6.48
N PHE A 199 -13.73 23.08 -5.64
CA PHE A 199 -14.96 22.32 -5.50
C PHE A 199 -16.05 23.16 -4.82
N LYS A 200 -17.30 23.00 -5.28
CA LYS A 200 -18.48 23.55 -4.58
C LYS A 200 -18.50 23.07 -3.13
N GLU A 201 -19.02 23.89 -2.24
CA GLU A 201 -19.11 23.60 -0.79
C GLU A 201 -19.72 22.23 -0.47
N LYS A 202 -20.73 21.80 -1.24
CA LYS A 202 -21.36 20.49 -1.09
C LYS A 202 -20.41 19.30 -1.27
N TYR A 203 -19.27 19.51 -1.92
CA TYR A 203 -18.20 18.53 -2.11
C TYR A 203 -17.01 18.76 -1.15
N LEU A 204 -17.05 19.80 -0.32
CA LEU A 204 -16.04 20.10 0.71
C LEU A 204 -16.56 19.83 2.13
N LEU A 205 -17.60 19.00 2.25
CA LEU A 205 -18.17 18.58 3.53
C LEU A 205 -17.21 17.63 4.28
N PRO A 206 -17.22 17.61 5.62
CA PRO A 206 -16.35 16.75 6.45
C PRO A 206 -16.28 15.27 6.03
N ARG A 207 -17.39 14.70 5.55
CA ARG A 207 -17.49 13.30 5.09
C ARG A 207 -16.59 12.95 3.90
N TYR A 208 -16.05 13.94 3.19
CA TYR A 208 -15.14 13.75 2.06
C TYR A 208 -13.67 13.83 2.45
N TYR A 209 -13.36 13.95 3.74
CA TYR A 209 -12.00 13.98 4.26
C TYR A 209 -11.69 12.71 5.04
N ALA A 210 -10.46 12.23 4.91
CA ALA A 210 -9.99 11.00 5.52
C ALA A 210 -8.74 11.24 6.37
N LYS A 211 -8.61 10.45 7.45
CA LYS A 211 -7.43 10.38 8.31
C LYS A 211 -6.72 9.02 8.25
N THR A 212 -7.29 8.06 7.54
CA THR A 212 -6.74 6.72 7.34
C THR A 212 -6.94 6.29 5.88
N ARG A 213 -6.22 5.25 5.47
CA ARG A 213 -6.37 4.65 4.13
C ARG A 213 -7.79 4.13 3.92
N GLU A 214 -8.33 3.43 4.92
CA GLU A 214 -9.66 2.80 4.88
C GLU A 214 -10.74 3.85 4.70
N ALA A 215 -10.63 4.99 5.40
CA ALA A 215 -11.55 6.12 5.21
C ALA A 215 -11.37 6.80 3.84
N ALA A 216 -10.16 6.79 3.28
CA ALA A 216 -9.87 7.40 1.99
C ALA A 216 -10.43 6.56 0.83
N ASP A 217 -10.16 5.27 0.87
CA ASP A 217 -10.70 4.25 -0.03
C ASP A 217 -12.22 4.20 0.11
N GLY A 218 -12.71 4.01 1.33
CA GLY A 218 -14.09 3.69 1.64
C GLY A 218 -14.39 2.21 1.42
N ASP A 219 -15.61 1.81 1.78
CA ASP A 219 -16.09 0.45 1.54
C ASP A 219 -16.14 0.15 0.03
N PRO A 220 -15.93 -1.11 -0.40
CA PRO A 220 -16.18 -1.53 -1.77
C PRO A 220 -17.57 -1.10 -2.24
N ILE A 221 -17.65 -0.47 -3.41
CA ILE A 221 -18.88 0.13 -3.92
C ILE A 221 -19.95 -0.93 -4.19
N ALA A 222 -19.56 -2.15 -4.55
CA ALA A 222 -20.49 -3.28 -4.65
C ALA A 222 -21.12 -3.63 -3.29
N THR A 223 -20.33 -3.59 -2.21
CA THR A 223 -20.82 -3.81 -0.83
C THR A 223 -21.76 -2.69 -0.39
N ILE A 224 -21.43 -1.43 -0.69
CA ILE A 224 -22.33 -0.28 -0.43
C ILE A 224 -23.65 -0.48 -1.17
N ALA A 225 -23.63 -0.84 -2.44
CA ALA A 225 -24.84 -1.04 -3.24
C ALA A 225 -25.73 -2.16 -2.68
N ARG A 226 -25.15 -3.27 -2.19
CA ARG A 226 -25.89 -4.33 -1.51
C ARG A 226 -26.50 -3.86 -0.18
N ARG A 227 -25.71 -3.17 0.64
CA ARG A 227 -26.14 -2.62 1.94
C ARG A 227 -27.28 -1.61 1.80
N GLU A 228 -27.29 -0.85 0.71
CA GLU A 228 -28.36 0.10 0.38
C GLU A 228 -29.56 -0.53 -0.36
N GLY A 229 -29.59 -1.86 -0.53
CA GLY A 229 -30.69 -2.54 -1.22
C GLY A 229 -30.77 -2.27 -2.73
N ARG A 230 -29.70 -1.76 -3.36
CA ARG A 230 -29.63 -1.47 -4.80
C ARG A 230 -29.35 -2.72 -5.63
N LEU A 231 -30.09 -3.80 -5.38
CA LEU A 231 -29.83 -5.13 -5.96
C LEU A 231 -29.97 -5.15 -7.49
N SER A 232 -30.85 -4.32 -8.06
CA SER A 232 -30.98 -4.17 -9.51
C SER A 232 -29.69 -3.66 -10.16
N LEU A 233 -28.97 -2.74 -9.49
CA LEU A 233 -27.68 -2.22 -9.94
C LEU A 233 -26.62 -3.32 -9.91
N VAL A 234 -26.60 -4.11 -8.85
CA VAL A 234 -25.65 -5.19 -8.61
C VAL A 234 -25.85 -6.36 -9.59
N ASN A 235 -27.11 -6.70 -9.89
CA ASN A 235 -27.46 -7.83 -10.74
C ASN A 235 -27.54 -7.46 -12.23
N CYS A 236 -27.48 -6.18 -12.57
CA CYS A 236 -27.44 -5.73 -13.96
C CYS A 236 -26.14 -6.21 -14.62
N GLY A 237 -26.24 -7.01 -15.68
CA GLY A 237 -25.11 -7.49 -16.48
C GLY A 237 -24.62 -8.91 -16.17
N GLY A 238 -25.31 -9.65 -15.30
CA GLY A 238 -24.93 -11.02 -14.92
C GLY A 238 -23.77 -11.02 -13.91
N SER A 239 -24.07 -11.33 -12.66
CA SER A 239 -23.04 -11.51 -11.63
C SER A 239 -22.34 -12.85 -11.80
N THR A 240 -21.00 -12.83 -11.88
CA THR A 240 -20.18 -13.93 -11.37
C THR A 240 -20.43 -14.10 -9.86
N PRO A 241 -20.22 -15.31 -9.29
CA PRO A 241 -20.73 -15.67 -7.98
C PRO A 241 -20.25 -14.73 -6.87
N THR A 242 -21.15 -14.49 -5.92
CA THR A 242 -20.92 -13.84 -4.63
C THR A 242 -19.59 -14.22 -4.00
N LEU A 243 -18.83 -13.21 -3.56
CA LEU A 243 -17.83 -13.41 -2.50
C LEU A 243 -18.55 -14.02 -1.27
N PRO A 244 -17.92 -14.95 -0.54
CA PRO A 244 -18.55 -15.59 0.59
C PRO A 244 -18.96 -14.53 1.61
N VAL A 245 -20.26 -14.49 1.90
CA VAL A 245 -20.78 -13.85 3.11
C VAL A 245 -20.24 -14.68 4.26
N GLU A 246 -19.31 -14.15 5.05
CA GLU A 246 -19.02 -14.71 6.36
C GLU A 246 -20.34 -14.77 7.14
N ALA A 247 -20.71 -15.98 7.54
CA ALA A 247 -21.94 -16.23 8.29
C ALA A 247 -21.92 -15.39 9.58
N PRO A 248 -23.08 -14.86 10.03
CA PRO A 248 -23.15 -14.15 11.29
C PRO A 248 -22.73 -15.07 12.43
N ILE A 249 -21.78 -14.59 13.21
CA ILE A 249 -21.26 -15.24 14.41
C ILE A 249 -22.44 -15.47 15.35
N SER A 250 -22.86 -16.73 15.51
CA SER A 250 -23.83 -17.11 16.53
C SER A 250 -23.18 -16.98 17.90
N ALA A 251 -23.90 -16.36 18.83
CA ALA A 251 -23.51 -16.15 20.23
C ALA A 251 -23.11 -17.46 20.95
N PRO A 252 -22.29 -17.40 22.02
CA PRO A 252 -21.67 -18.58 22.60
C PRO A 252 -22.68 -19.40 23.41
N VAL A 253 -22.80 -20.69 23.10
CA VAL A 253 -23.49 -21.66 23.95
C VAL A 253 -22.45 -22.49 24.70
N ALA A 254 -22.72 -22.65 25.99
CA ALA A 254 -21.86 -23.22 27.01
C ALA A 254 -21.47 -24.71 26.78
N THR A 255 -20.32 -25.02 27.35
CA THR A 255 -19.61 -26.30 27.44
C THR A 255 -20.46 -27.51 27.87
N GLN A 256 -20.33 -28.63 27.16
CA GLN A 256 -20.48 -29.98 27.74
C GLN A 256 -19.41 -30.96 27.24
N LYS A 257 -19.09 -31.90 28.13
CA LYS A 257 -17.93 -32.81 28.26
C LYS A 257 -17.98 -34.01 27.27
N PRO A 258 -16.83 -34.60 26.86
CA PRO A 258 -16.81 -35.69 25.88
C PRO A 258 -17.00 -37.09 26.50
N THR A 259 -17.62 -37.98 25.73
CA THR A 259 -17.63 -39.45 25.94
C THR A 259 -17.31 -40.19 24.62
N PRO A 260 -16.79 -41.43 24.68
CA PRO A 260 -15.78 -41.96 23.75
C PRO A 260 -16.33 -42.72 22.53
N ALA A 261 -15.45 -42.88 21.53
CA ALA A 261 -15.69 -43.48 20.22
C ALA A 261 -15.83 -45.01 20.23
N PRO A 262 -16.57 -45.59 19.26
CA PRO A 262 -16.39 -46.96 18.79
C PRO A 262 -15.51 -47.04 17.53
N LYS A 263 -14.86 -48.21 17.35
CA LYS A 263 -13.84 -48.54 16.33
C LYS A 263 -14.45 -49.51 15.26
N PRO A 264 -13.66 -49.99 14.27
CA PRO A 264 -13.74 -49.78 12.82
C PRO A 264 -14.46 -50.92 12.04
N PRO A 265 -14.43 -50.98 10.69
CA PRO A 265 -13.43 -51.89 10.08
C PRO A 265 -12.89 -51.57 8.66
N ALA A 266 -11.68 -52.09 8.45
CA ALA A 266 -11.06 -52.77 7.28
C ALA A 266 -11.15 -52.24 5.83
N LYS A 267 -9.95 -52.13 5.22
CA LYS A 267 -9.61 -52.07 3.78
C LYS A 267 -9.51 -53.50 3.21
N PRO A 268 -9.73 -53.77 1.91
CA PRO A 268 -8.63 -53.90 0.93
C PRO A 268 -9.07 -53.59 -0.55
N PRO A 269 -8.33 -53.96 -1.62
CA PRO A 269 -7.08 -53.35 -2.11
C PRO A 269 -7.14 -52.89 -3.59
N ALA A 270 -6.00 -52.42 -4.09
CA ALA A 270 -5.77 -51.74 -5.37
C ALA A 270 -5.65 -52.65 -6.61
N THR A 271 -5.88 -52.06 -7.80
CA THR A 271 -5.26 -52.46 -9.09
C THR A 271 -5.03 -51.23 -9.98
N ASN A 272 -3.93 -51.27 -10.74
CA ASN A 272 -3.37 -50.22 -11.60
C ASN A 272 -3.33 -50.75 -13.07
N PRO A 273 -2.79 -50.04 -14.09
CA PRO A 273 -3.54 -49.69 -15.31
C PRO A 273 -2.96 -50.32 -16.59
N GLN A 274 -3.68 -50.23 -17.71
CA GLN A 274 -3.09 -50.49 -19.04
C GLN A 274 -3.65 -49.57 -20.13
N ALA A 275 -2.73 -49.06 -20.95
CA ALA A 275 -2.93 -48.19 -22.09
C ALA A 275 -3.14 -48.98 -23.39
N GLN A 276 -3.83 -48.40 -24.38
CA GLN A 276 -3.69 -48.74 -25.80
C GLN A 276 -4.22 -47.61 -26.72
N LYS A 277 -3.42 -47.30 -27.75
CA LYS A 277 -3.72 -46.58 -29.02
C LYS A 277 -3.85 -47.66 -30.13
N PRO A 278 -4.11 -47.45 -31.46
CA PRO A 278 -4.38 -46.26 -32.32
C PRO A 278 -5.46 -46.54 -33.44
N PRO A 279 -5.42 -46.08 -34.73
CA PRO A 279 -5.43 -44.75 -35.40
C PRO A 279 -6.64 -44.59 -36.41
N PRO A 280 -6.54 -43.96 -37.62
CA PRO A 280 -6.75 -42.53 -37.95
C PRO A 280 -7.87 -42.26 -39.01
N ALA A 281 -8.28 -41.00 -39.23
CA ALA A 281 -8.45 -40.37 -40.57
C ALA A 281 -9.17 -38.99 -40.55
N ALA A 282 -8.54 -38.05 -41.26
CA ALA A 282 -9.07 -37.02 -42.17
C ALA A 282 -10.23 -36.07 -41.77
N GLY A 283 -9.97 -34.76 -41.93
CA GLY A 283 -10.82 -33.95 -42.82
C GLY A 283 -11.39 -32.62 -42.30
N LYS A 284 -10.78 -31.53 -42.79
CA LYS A 284 -11.36 -30.21 -43.13
C LYS A 284 -11.63 -29.20 -42.00
N GLY A 285 -11.10 -28.00 -42.23
CA GLY A 285 -11.06 -26.89 -41.29
C GLY A 285 -12.28 -25.98 -41.32
N SER A 286 -12.35 -25.14 -40.29
CA SER A 286 -12.97 -23.82 -40.31
C SER A 286 -12.30 -22.98 -39.22
N LYS A 287 -11.78 -21.82 -39.62
CA LYS A 287 -11.14 -20.83 -38.75
C LYS A 287 -12.14 -20.37 -37.68
N LYS A 288 -11.86 -20.65 -36.41
CA LYS A 288 -12.45 -19.92 -35.27
C LYS A 288 -11.42 -18.93 -34.74
N SER A 289 -11.76 -17.65 -34.78
CA SER A 289 -11.06 -16.58 -34.08
C SER A 289 -11.00 -16.89 -32.57
N PRO A 290 -9.95 -16.45 -31.85
CA PRO A 290 -9.82 -16.75 -30.44
C PRO A 290 -10.88 -15.97 -29.65
N VAL A 291 -11.70 -16.72 -28.91
CA VAL A 291 -12.49 -16.17 -27.82
C VAL A 291 -11.48 -15.75 -26.75
N THR A 292 -11.25 -14.45 -26.63
CA THR A 292 -10.42 -13.86 -25.58
C THR A 292 -11.07 -14.12 -24.22
N ALA A 293 -10.36 -14.87 -23.39
CA ALA A 293 -10.67 -15.07 -21.99
C ALA A 293 -10.73 -13.71 -21.25
N GLY A 294 -11.72 -13.56 -20.36
CA GLY A 294 -11.83 -12.40 -19.46
C GLY A 294 -10.61 -12.27 -18.52
N PRO A 295 -10.44 -11.11 -17.85
CA PRO A 295 -9.28 -10.86 -17.00
C PRO A 295 -9.28 -11.81 -15.80
N ALA A 296 -8.18 -12.56 -15.68
CA ALA A 296 -7.92 -13.46 -14.57
C ALA A 296 -7.77 -12.68 -13.26
N ALA A 297 -8.34 -13.23 -12.18
CA ALA A 297 -7.86 -12.97 -10.82
C ALA A 297 -6.32 -13.03 -10.85
N THR A 298 -5.63 -12.02 -10.29
CA THR A 298 -4.15 -11.99 -10.32
C THR A 298 -3.65 -13.33 -9.81
N THR A 299 -3.02 -14.11 -10.68
CA THR A 299 -2.68 -15.48 -10.33
C THR A 299 -1.51 -15.48 -9.36
N ARG A 300 -1.50 -16.45 -8.44
CA ARG A 300 -0.32 -16.73 -7.64
C ARG A 300 0.84 -17.07 -8.57
N LYS A 301 2.01 -16.51 -8.30
CA LYS A 301 3.23 -16.72 -9.07
C LYS A 301 4.17 -17.64 -8.32
N ASP A 302 5.06 -18.27 -9.06
CA ASP A 302 6.16 -19.03 -8.48
C ASP A 302 7.00 -18.12 -7.54
N PRO A 303 7.34 -18.57 -6.31
CA PRO A 303 8.14 -17.78 -5.38
C PRO A 303 9.46 -17.28 -5.97
N ASP A 304 10.11 -18.03 -6.87
CA ASP A 304 11.39 -17.63 -7.47
C ASP A 304 11.26 -16.35 -8.31
N SER A 305 10.07 -16.12 -8.87
CA SER A 305 9.76 -14.91 -9.65
C SER A 305 9.40 -13.69 -8.78
N LEU A 306 9.21 -13.88 -7.48
CA LEU A 306 8.82 -12.82 -6.55
C LEU A 306 10.06 -12.20 -5.88
N HIS A 307 10.04 -10.87 -5.81
CA HIS A 307 10.96 -10.05 -5.03
C HIS A 307 10.10 -9.20 -4.09
N VAL A 308 10.68 -8.69 -2.99
CA VAL A 308 9.92 -7.79 -2.11
C VAL A 308 9.49 -6.56 -2.90
N SER A 309 8.20 -6.25 -2.89
CA SER A 309 7.72 -5.05 -3.59
C SER A 309 8.17 -3.78 -2.86
N GLN A 310 8.11 -2.62 -3.53
CA GLN A 310 8.41 -1.34 -2.86
C GLN A 310 7.51 -1.13 -1.62
N LEU A 311 6.23 -1.52 -1.69
CA LEU A 311 5.33 -1.45 -0.54
C LEU A 311 5.76 -2.39 0.59
N GLY A 312 6.31 -3.56 0.25
CA GLY A 312 6.89 -4.50 1.22
C GLY A 312 8.16 -3.94 1.88
N LEU A 313 9.04 -3.30 1.10
CA LEU A 313 10.24 -2.62 1.60
C LEU A 313 9.86 -1.50 2.57
N ASP A 314 8.90 -0.67 2.18
CA ASP A 314 8.37 0.42 3.00
C ASP A 314 7.75 -0.11 4.29
N PHE A 315 6.98 -1.21 4.21
CA PHE A 315 6.36 -1.85 5.36
C PHE A 315 7.39 -2.38 6.36
N ILE A 316 8.43 -3.06 5.88
CA ILE A 316 9.54 -3.55 6.72
C ILE A 316 10.23 -2.35 7.37
N ARG A 317 10.59 -1.34 6.59
CA ARG A 317 11.29 -0.14 7.09
C ARG A 317 10.53 0.55 8.21
N VAL A 318 9.22 0.76 8.04
CA VAL A 318 8.41 1.38 9.10
C VAL A 318 8.46 0.52 10.36
N TRP A 319 8.33 -0.80 10.27
CA TRP A 319 8.42 -1.67 11.45
C TRP A 319 9.79 -1.70 12.14
N GLU A 320 10.88 -1.49 11.41
CA GLU A 320 12.24 -1.45 11.99
C GLU A 320 12.57 -0.07 12.57
N ASN A 321 12.16 1.02 11.92
CA ASN A 321 12.61 2.39 12.24
C ASN A 321 11.50 3.34 12.70
N GLY A 322 10.25 2.87 12.82
CA GLY A 322 9.07 3.65 13.19
C GLY A 322 8.47 4.50 12.07
N ASP A 323 9.26 4.92 11.09
CA ASP A 323 8.81 5.66 9.90
C ASP A 323 9.73 5.43 8.68
N LEU A 324 9.35 5.99 7.52
CA LEU A 324 10.09 5.82 6.25
C LEU A 324 11.33 6.71 6.11
N THR A 325 11.42 7.76 6.92
CA THR A 325 12.42 8.84 6.82
C THR A 325 13.55 8.70 7.83
N THR A 326 13.34 7.94 8.90
CA THR A 326 14.34 7.68 9.94
C THR A 326 15.40 6.72 9.38
N SER A 327 16.63 7.22 9.30
CA SER A 327 17.82 6.44 8.95
C SER A 327 18.80 6.48 10.12
N HIS A 328 19.06 5.32 10.72
CA HIS A 328 20.08 5.19 11.77
C HIS A 328 21.46 5.06 11.15
N LEU A 329 22.07 6.20 10.86
CA LEU A 329 23.34 6.28 10.13
C LEU A 329 24.56 5.94 10.99
N VAL A 330 24.41 5.73 12.29
CA VAL A 330 25.49 5.37 13.22
C VAL A 330 25.08 4.13 14.00
N PRO A 331 26.01 3.20 14.33
CA PRO A 331 25.70 2.04 15.13
C PRO A 331 25.07 2.39 16.49
N TYR A 332 24.05 1.64 16.89
CA TYR A 332 23.30 1.80 18.13
C TYR A 332 22.83 0.44 18.65
N ASP A 333 22.58 0.32 19.94
CA ASP A 333 22.14 -0.93 20.54
C ASP A 333 20.60 -1.04 20.56
N VAL A 334 20.09 -2.17 20.06
CA VAL A 334 18.71 -2.61 20.26
C VAL A 334 18.74 -3.90 21.06
N LYS A 335 18.25 -3.87 22.31
CA LYS A 335 18.31 -5.02 23.23
C LYS A 335 19.73 -5.60 23.37
N ASP A 336 20.72 -4.71 23.56
CA ASP A 336 22.15 -5.04 23.68
C ASP A 336 22.78 -5.68 22.42
N GLN A 337 22.14 -5.53 21.26
CA GLN A 337 22.65 -5.98 19.98
C GLN A 337 22.97 -4.78 19.08
N CYS A 338 24.22 -4.69 18.65
CA CYS A 338 24.69 -3.57 17.85
C CYS A 338 24.07 -3.61 16.46
N THR A 339 23.37 -2.54 16.13
CA THR A 339 22.52 -2.40 14.95
C THR A 339 22.88 -1.12 14.19
N VAL A 340 22.74 -1.12 12.86
CA VAL A 340 22.86 0.08 12.03
C VAL A 340 21.79 0.09 10.94
N GLY A 341 21.46 1.26 10.38
CA GLY A 341 20.52 1.39 9.26
C GLY A 341 19.10 0.96 9.60
N VAL A 342 18.60 -0.07 8.91
CA VAL A 342 17.23 -0.63 9.06
C VAL A 342 17.34 -2.05 9.60
N GLY A 343 17.46 -2.16 10.93
CA GLY A 343 17.53 -3.45 11.63
C GLY A 343 18.74 -4.32 11.29
N HIS A 344 19.82 -3.78 10.70
CA HIS A 344 21.01 -4.55 10.35
C HIS A 344 21.86 -4.84 11.60
N LEU A 345 21.92 -6.10 12.02
CA LEU A 345 22.84 -6.56 13.07
C LEU A 345 24.29 -6.53 12.56
N VAL A 346 25.13 -5.75 13.23
CA VAL A 346 26.52 -5.46 12.83
C VAL A 346 27.40 -6.71 12.91
N ASP A 347 27.33 -7.44 14.03
CA ASP A 347 28.19 -8.61 14.27
C ASP A 347 27.60 -9.53 15.35
N GLY A 348 26.43 -10.11 15.05
CA GLY A 348 25.73 -11.03 15.94
C GLY A 348 25.09 -10.35 17.15
N GLU A 349 24.89 -11.14 18.22
CA GLU A 349 24.20 -10.71 19.45
C GLU A 349 25.17 -10.05 20.44
N ARG A 350 25.89 -9.02 20.00
CA ARG A 350 26.92 -8.32 20.77
C ARG A 350 26.65 -6.82 20.76
N SER A 351 26.89 -6.15 21.90
CA SER A 351 26.67 -4.70 22.01
C SER A 351 27.73 -3.90 21.24
N CYS A 352 27.41 -2.66 20.88
CA CYS A 352 28.35 -1.80 20.17
C CYS A 352 29.61 -1.54 21.00
N ALA A 353 29.48 -1.40 22.32
CA ALA A 353 30.60 -1.23 23.23
C ALA A 353 31.53 -2.46 23.22
N GLU A 354 30.96 -3.66 23.25
CA GLU A 354 31.73 -4.90 23.20
C GLU A 354 32.46 -5.04 21.86
N LEU A 355 31.77 -4.80 20.74
CA LEU A 355 32.34 -4.88 19.40
C LEU A 355 33.48 -3.87 19.19
N ALA A 356 33.31 -2.65 19.72
CA ALA A 356 34.35 -1.63 19.71
C ALA A 356 35.58 -2.09 20.47
N SER A 357 35.39 -2.60 21.70
CA SER A 357 36.49 -3.05 22.57
C SER A 357 37.22 -4.29 22.05
N SER A 358 36.52 -5.20 21.37
CA SER A 358 37.12 -6.39 20.77
C SER A 358 37.80 -6.12 19.42
N GLY A 359 37.71 -4.88 18.90
CA GLY A 359 38.28 -4.51 17.61
C GLY A 359 37.61 -5.18 16.41
N SER A 360 36.31 -5.51 16.50
CA SER A 360 35.55 -6.19 15.44
C SER A 360 35.71 -5.49 14.08
N VAL A 361 36.04 -6.28 13.05
CA VAL A 361 36.19 -5.78 11.67
C VAL A 361 34.85 -5.27 11.13
N ALA A 362 33.77 -5.99 11.42
CA ALA A 362 32.42 -5.58 11.02
C ALA A 362 32.02 -4.27 11.68
N TYR A 363 32.28 -4.09 12.97
CA TYR A 363 32.01 -2.83 13.65
C TYR A 363 32.84 -1.66 13.09
N LYS A 364 34.13 -1.88 12.84
CA LYS A 364 35.01 -0.85 12.24
C LYS A 364 34.50 -0.33 10.89
N LYS A 365 33.80 -1.15 10.10
CA LYS A 365 33.17 -0.74 8.84
C LYS A 365 32.11 0.34 9.04
N TYR A 366 31.39 0.31 10.15
CA TYR A 366 30.25 1.19 10.43
C TYR A 366 30.52 2.23 11.52
N ALA A 367 31.64 2.14 12.24
CA ALA A 367 31.93 2.96 13.41
C ALA A 367 31.95 4.47 13.13
N ALA A 368 32.33 4.90 11.92
CA ALA A 368 32.30 6.30 11.50
C ALA A 368 30.92 6.78 11.02
N GLY A 369 29.93 5.88 11.00
CA GLY A 369 28.64 6.07 10.37
C GLY A 369 28.64 5.73 8.87
N ILE A 370 27.44 5.65 8.31
CA ILE A 370 27.15 5.37 6.91
C ILE A 370 26.36 6.52 6.28
N THR A 371 26.46 6.66 4.97
CA THR A 371 25.61 7.54 4.16
C THR A 371 24.20 6.97 4.01
N VAL A 372 23.26 7.80 3.54
CA VAL A 372 21.89 7.36 3.23
C VAL A 372 21.90 6.35 2.08
N GLU A 373 22.79 6.53 1.10
CA GLU A 373 22.98 5.62 -0.02
C GLU A 373 23.49 4.26 0.45
N GLU A 374 24.47 4.25 1.36
CA GLU A 374 25.00 3.01 1.97
C GLU A 374 23.96 2.32 2.85
N GLU A 375 23.14 3.06 3.60
CA GLU A 375 22.03 2.50 4.37
C GLU A 375 21.02 1.80 3.46
N ARG A 376 20.64 2.45 2.35
CA ARG A 376 19.72 1.87 1.36
C ARG A 376 20.29 0.63 0.70
N ALA A 377 21.58 0.65 0.35
CA ALA A 377 22.27 -0.51 -0.21
C ALA A 377 22.31 -1.67 0.80
N LEU A 378 22.66 -1.38 2.05
CA LEU A 378 22.70 -2.36 3.14
C LEU A 378 21.32 -2.99 3.38
N PHE A 379 20.26 -2.18 3.42
CA PHE A 379 18.89 -2.69 3.57
C PHE A 379 18.48 -3.58 2.39
N ALA A 380 18.81 -3.20 1.16
CA ALA A 380 18.54 -4.03 -0.01
C ALA A 380 19.29 -5.37 0.03
N GLU A 381 20.56 -5.37 0.46
CA GLU A 381 21.36 -6.58 0.66
C GLU A 381 20.76 -7.50 1.73
N ASP A 382 20.31 -6.94 2.86
CA ASP A 382 19.68 -7.68 3.94
C ASP A 382 18.38 -8.35 3.49
N VAL A 383 17.55 -7.61 2.75
CA VAL A 383 16.31 -8.12 2.18
C VAL A 383 16.57 -9.28 1.22
N GLU A 384 17.54 -9.15 0.31
CA GLU A 384 17.90 -10.23 -0.61
C GLU A 384 18.52 -11.43 0.12
N ARG A 385 19.32 -11.20 1.17
CA ARG A 385 19.84 -12.28 2.03
C ARG A 385 18.70 -13.07 2.69
N ILE A 386 17.70 -12.38 3.24
CA ILE A 386 16.53 -13.03 3.86
C ILE A 386 15.69 -13.75 2.80
N ARG A 387 15.49 -13.15 1.62
CA ARG A 387 14.77 -13.78 0.51
C ARG A 387 15.41 -15.11 0.14
N ASN A 388 16.71 -15.11 -0.14
CA ASN A 388 17.46 -16.32 -0.48
C ASN A 388 17.40 -17.38 0.64
N ARG A 389 17.32 -16.95 1.90
CA ARG A 389 17.18 -17.85 3.05
C ARG A 389 15.82 -18.54 3.12
N ILE A 390 14.74 -17.85 2.77
CA ILE A 390 13.37 -18.40 2.89
C ILE A 390 12.88 -19.09 1.63
N LEU A 391 13.37 -18.70 0.46
CA LEU A 391 12.88 -19.16 -0.84
C LEU A 391 12.79 -20.70 -0.95
N PRO A 392 13.79 -21.50 -0.49
CA PRO A 392 13.70 -22.97 -0.56
C PRO A 392 12.58 -23.58 0.31
N SER A 393 12.00 -22.81 1.22
CA SER A 393 10.91 -23.25 2.10
C SER A 393 9.52 -23.00 1.50
N LEU A 394 9.44 -22.19 0.44
CA LEU A 394 8.20 -21.77 -0.22
C LEU A 394 7.95 -22.68 -1.44
N GLN A 395 7.11 -23.70 -1.28
CA GLN A 395 6.91 -24.73 -2.32
C GLN A 395 5.63 -24.53 -3.15
N VAL A 396 4.87 -23.47 -2.85
CA VAL A 396 3.61 -23.17 -3.50
C VAL A 396 3.61 -21.75 -4.07
N PRO A 397 2.85 -21.50 -5.14
CA PRO A 397 2.68 -20.15 -5.66
C PRO A 397 2.11 -19.19 -4.62
N LEU A 398 2.49 -17.91 -4.70
CA LEU A 398 2.04 -16.82 -3.80
C LEU A 398 1.58 -15.58 -4.60
N HIS A 399 0.69 -14.78 -4.02
CA HIS A 399 0.53 -13.39 -4.44
C HIS A 399 1.70 -12.55 -3.91
N GLN A 400 1.95 -11.41 -4.55
CA GLN A 400 2.98 -10.47 -4.14
C GLN A 400 2.84 -10.06 -2.66
N HIS A 401 1.63 -9.77 -2.19
CA HIS A 401 1.38 -9.35 -0.81
C HIS A 401 1.55 -10.47 0.22
N GLU A 402 1.33 -11.73 -0.16
CA GLU A 402 1.59 -12.89 0.69
C GLU A 402 3.10 -13.09 0.86
N PHE A 403 3.85 -12.95 -0.24
CA PHE A 403 5.30 -13.00 -0.21
C PHE A 403 5.89 -11.84 0.62
N ASP A 404 5.40 -10.62 0.44
CA ASP A 404 5.86 -9.46 1.22
C ASP A 404 5.60 -9.63 2.73
N ALA A 405 4.45 -10.19 3.13
CA ALA A 405 4.18 -10.50 4.54
C ALA A 405 5.13 -11.58 5.11
N LEU A 406 5.38 -12.65 4.34
CA LEU A 406 6.34 -13.68 4.73
C LEU A 406 7.76 -13.13 4.83
N MET A 407 8.11 -12.19 3.95
CA MET A 407 9.38 -11.46 3.99
C MET A 407 9.50 -10.55 5.21
N SER A 408 8.44 -9.82 5.59
CA SER A 408 8.44 -9.03 6.84
C SER A 408 8.62 -9.90 8.08
N LEU A 409 7.86 -11.00 8.15
CA LEU A 409 7.99 -11.95 9.26
C LEU A 409 9.41 -12.51 9.31
N ALA A 410 9.93 -12.96 8.17
CA ALA A 410 11.27 -13.53 8.07
C ALA A 410 12.38 -12.53 8.40
N PHE A 411 12.21 -11.26 8.03
CA PHE A 411 13.16 -10.20 8.36
C PHE A 411 13.22 -10.01 9.87
N ASN A 412 12.06 -9.92 10.53
CA ASN A 412 11.97 -9.79 11.98
C ASN A 412 12.53 -10.98 12.76
N THR A 413 12.30 -12.20 12.26
CA THR A 413 12.61 -13.43 12.98
C THR A 413 13.92 -14.08 12.53
N GLY A 414 14.59 -13.54 11.52
CA GLY A 414 15.75 -14.15 10.88
C GLY A 414 15.42 -15.37 10.01
N GLY A 415 14.18 -15.56 9.56
CA GLY A 415 13.79 -16.62 8.62
C GLY A 415 12.60 -17.48 9.09
N LEU A 416 12.14 -18.38 8.20
CA LEU A 416 10.89 -19.13 8.38
C LEU A 416 11.05 -20.61 8.76
N LYS A 417 12.24 -21.21 8.56
CA LYS A 417 12.45 -22.67 8.75
C LYS A 417 12.07 -23.18 10.14
N LYS A 418 12.13 -22.32 11.16
CA LYS A 418 11.74 -22.66 12.55
C LYS A 418 10.22 -22.73 12.77
N PHE A 419 9.42 -22.17 11.86
CA PHE A 419 7.96 -22.12 11.97
C PHE A 419 7.32 -23.26 11.18
N ILE A 420 7.49 -24.47 11.69
CA ILE A 420 7.08 -25.71 11.01
C ILE A 420 5.57 -25.73 10.70
N LYS A 421 4.72 -25.27 11.62
CA LYS A 421 3.27 -25.21 11.41
C LYS A 421 2.87 -24.24 10.29
N LEU A 422 3.46 -23.04 10.28
CA LEU A 422 3.26 -22.04 9.23
C LEU A 422 3.63 -22.61 7.86
N LEU A 423 4.83 -23.19 7.73
CA LEU A 423 5.29 -23.77 6.47
C LEU A 423 4.48 -24.99 6.04
N ALA A 424 4.08 -25.86 6.98
CA ALA A 424 3.24 -27.02 6.68
C ALA A 424 1.87 -26.60 6.11
N LYS A 425 1.24 -25.57 6.69
CA LYS A 425 -0.02 -25.03 6.18
C LYS A 425 0.18 -24.31 4.85
N LEU A 426 1.25 -23.52 4.70
CA LEU A 426 1.57 -22.84 3.44
C LEU A 426 1.75 -23.85 2.30
N ASN A 427 2.61 -24.84 2.48
CA ASN A 427 2.98 -25.79 1.42
C ASN A 427 1.86 -26.79 1.08
N THR A 428 0.82 -26.87 1.91
CA THR A 428 -0.44 -27.57 1.60
C THR A 428 -1.51 -26.65 0.99
N LYS A 429 -1.12 -25.43 0.60
CA LYS A 429 -2.00 -24.37 0.05
C LYS A 429 -3.10 -23.92 1.00
N ASN A 430 -2.97 -24.21 2.30
CA ASN A 430 -3.83 -23.64 3.34
C ASN A 430 -3.33 -22.23 3.70
N TYR A 431 -3.52 -21.28 2.79
CA TYR A 431 -3.08 -19.89 2.95
C TYR A 431 -3.72 -19.19 4.15
N GLY A 432 -5.02 -19.43 4.39
CA GLY A 432 -5.73 -18.90 5.55
C GLY A 432 -5.13 -19.41 6.85
N GLY A 433 -4.96 -20.73 6.96
CA GLY A 433 -4.34 -21.33 8.14
C GLY A 433 -2.88 -20.93 8.32
N CYS A 434 -2.12 -20.71 7.23
CA CYS A 434 -0.76 -20.17 7.29
C CYS A 434 -0.76 -18.77 7.91
N CYS A 435 -1.68 -17.90 7.47
CA CYS A 435 -1.85 -16.56 8.02
C CYS A 435 -2.17 -16.60 9.52
N ASP A 436 -3.03 -17.51 9.97
CA ASP A 436 -3.38 -17.64 11.39
C ASP A 436 -2.16 -17.98 12.28
N GLU A 437 -1.15 -18.69 11.75
CA GLU A 437 0.06 -19.03 12.50
C GLU A 437 0.95 -17.82 12.81
N PHE A 438 0.76 -16.67 12.15
CA PHE A 438 1.50 -15.45 12.50
C PHE A 438 1.20 -15.02 13.94
N ALA A 439 -0.04 -15.22 14.41
CA ALA A 439 -0.46 -14.86 15.77
C ALA A 439 0.31 -15.63 16.87
N ASP A 440 0.78 -16.84 16.56
CA ASP A 440 1.56 -17.68 17.47
C ASP A 440 3.06 -17.32 17.47
N ILE A 441 3.51 -16.46 16.55
CA ILE A 441 4.92 -16.05 16.40
C ILE A 441 5.15 -14.70 17.09
N THR A 442 4.92 -14.68 18.40
CA THR A 442 5.05 -13.48 19.23
C THR A 442 5.51 -13.82 20.65
N SER A 443 6.28 -12.91 21.25
CA SER A 443 6.55 -12.93 22.70
C SER A 443 5.70 -11.89 23.46
N GLY A 444 4.65 -11.35 22.81
CA GLY A 444 3.78 -10.31 23.36
C GLY A 444 4.25 -8.88 23.04
N GLY A 445 3.52 -7.88 23.55
CA GLY A 445 3.84 -6.46 23.38
C GLY A 445 3.75 -5.99 21.91
N ALA A 446 4.75 -5.22 21.47
CA ALA A 446 4.81 -4.64 20.12
C ALA A 446 4.80 -5.70 19.00
N LEU A 447 5.28 -6.92 19.27
CA LEU A 447 5.25 -8.01 18.29
C LEU A 447 3.82 -8.45 17.96
N THR A 448 2.88 -8.36 18.90
CA THR A 448 1.47 -8.68 18.62
C THR A 448 0.88 -7.74 17.57
N ALA A 449 1.15 -6.43 17.67
CA ALA A 449 0.73 -5.46 16.67
C ALA A 449 1.39 -5.73 15.31
N ARG A 450 2.68 -6.06 15.31
CA ARG A 450 3.42 -6.43 14.09
C ARG A 450 2.83 -7.64 13.39
N ARG A 451 2.57 -8.73 14.13
CA ARG A 451 1.94 -9.94 13.59
C ARG A 451 0.56 -9.64 13.02
N GLN A 452 -0.25 -8.83 13.69
CA GLN A 452 -1.57 -8.43 13.16
C GLN A 452 -1.45 -7.64 11.85
N SER A 453 -0.50 -6.71 11.75
CA SER A 453 -0.26 -5.96 10.51
C SER A 453 0.23 -6.87 9.37
N GLU A 454 1.14 -7.81 9.66
CA GLU A 454 1.61 -8.79 8.68
C GLU A 454 0.48 -9.73 8.23
N MET A 455 -0.44 -10.10 9.12
CA MET A 455 -1.64 -10.87 8.77
C MET A 455 -2.58 -10.08 7.83
N ARG A 456 -2.81 -8.79 8.12
CA ARG A 456 -3.60 -7.90 7.23
C ARG A 456 -2.93 -7.75 5.86
N LEU A 457 -1.61 -7.66 5.83
CA LEU A 457 -0.84 -7.66 4.58
C LEU A 457 -1.04 -8.98 3.82
N PHE A 458 -0.83 -10.12 4.49
CA PHE A 458 -0.92 -11.44 3.89
C PHE A 458 -2.32 -11.73 3.33
N ARG A 459 -3.37 -11.51 4.12
CA ARG A 459 -4.75 -11.90 3.79
C ARG A 459 -5.49 -10.86 2.96
N ASN A 460 -5.20 -9.58 3.16
CA ASN A 460 -6.02 -8.48 2.63
C ASN A 460 -5.24 -7.48 1.77
N ASN A 461 -3.95 -7.70 1.52
CA ASN A 461 -3.13 -6.76 0.75
C ASN A 461 -3.07 -5.34 1.39
N ILE A 462 -3.08 -5.28 2.72
CA ILE A 462 -3.06 -4.04 3.52
C ILE A 462 -1.66 -3.83 4.09
N TYR A 463 -0.90 -2.90 3.49
CA TYR A 463 0.41 -2.46 3.97
C TYR A 463 0.26 -1.34 5.03
N ASP A 464 -0.21 -1.71 6.22
CA ASP A 464 -0.32 -0.80 7.36
C ASP A 464 0.66 -1.21 8.47
N ALA A 465 1.74 -0.45 8.60
CA ALA A 465 2.83 -0.69 9.55
C ALA A 465 2.88 0.33 10.71
N ASN A 466 1.86 1.19 10.86
CA ASN A 466 1.86 2.20 11.91
C ASN A 466 1.78 1.53 13.30
N HIS A 467 2.63 1.95 14.23
CA HIS A 467 2.69 1.44 15.60
C HIS A 467 3.18 2.48 16.61
#